data_AF-A0A2D5YED7-F1
#
_entry.id   AF-A0A2D5YED7-F1
#
_cell.length_a   1.000
_cell.length_b   1.000
_cell.length_c   1.000
_cell.angle_alpha   90.00
_cell.angle_beta   90.00
_cell.angle_gamma   90.00
#
_symmetry.space_group_name_H-M   'P 1'
#
loop_
_entity.id
_entity.type
_entity.pdbx_description
1 polymer ?
#
loop_
_entity_poly.entity_id
_entity_poly.type
_entity_poly.pdbx_seq_one_letter_code
_entity_poly.pdbx_strand_id
1 'polypeptide(L)' 'MSEDKNSANFEEQIKKLEHLVAQLETGNLSLEDSIKAYEEGVKIAQNCQMTLKNAEQKVEILTKQGEELVKQDFNSKDI' A
#
# COMPACT_ATOMS: atom_id res chain seq x y z
N MET A 1 22.13 -3.77 3.93
CA MET A 1 21.56 -4.10 2.60
C MET A 1 20.17 -4.72 2.79
N SER A 2 19.24 -3.98 3.42
CA SER A 2 18.00 -4.58 3.97
C SER A 2 16.73 -3.83 3.54
N GLU A 3 16.86 -2.68 2.88
CA GLU A 3 15.73 -1.81 2.51
C GLU A 3 15.17 -2.15 1.11
N ASP A 4 16.00 -2.64 0.19
CA ASP A 4 15.59 -2.99 -1.18
C ASP A 4 14.60 -4.16 -1.26
N LYS A 5 14.69 -5.12 -0.33
CA LYS A 5 13.86 -6.33 -0.36
C LYS A 5 12.38 -6.03 -0.09
N ASN A 6 12.10 -5.03 0.75
CA ASN A 6 10.72 -4.67 1.10
C ASN A 6 10.07 -3.81 -0.01
N SER A 7 10.86 -2.95 -0.67
CA SER A 7 10.41 -2.20 -1.85
C SER A 7 10.11 -3.14 -3.01
N ALA A 8 11.00 -4.08 -3.31
CA ALA A 8 10.78 -5.08 -4.35
C ALA A 8 9.52 -5.92 -4.07
N ASN A 9 9.30 -6.31 -2.82
CA ASN A 9 8.09 -7.06 -2.44
C ASN A 9 6.81 -6.23 -2.55
N PHE A 10 6.87 -4.92 -2.28
CA PHE A 10 5.72 -4.03 -2.48
C PHE A 10 5.37 -3.87 -3.96
N GLU A 11 6.37 -3.61 -4.82
CA GLU A 11 6.17 -3.47 -6.26
C GLU A 11 5.61 -4.77 -6.89
N GLU A 12 6.11 -5.92 -6.46
CA GLU A 12 5.57 -7.23 -6.88
C GLU A 12 4.10 -7.39 -6.49
N GLN A 13 3.73 -7.01 -5.26
CA GLN A 13 2.35 -7.07 -4.79
C GLN A 13 1.44 -6.13 -5.60
N ILE A 14 1.87 -4.91 -5.89
CA ILE A 14 1.12 -3.98 -6.74
C ILE A 14 0.91 -4.55 -8.15
N LYS A 15 1.96 -5.05 -8.80
CA LYS A 15 1.84 -5.68 -10.13
C LYS A 15 0.87 -6.85 -10.14
N LYS A 16 0.86 -7.65 -9.06
CA LYS A 16 -0.07 -8.76 -8.93
C LYS A 16 -1.51 -8.28 -8.79
N LEU A 17 -1.75 -7.21 -8.02
CA LEU A 17 -3.06 -6.61 -7.89
C LEU A 17 -3.57 -6.04 -9.22
N GLU A 18 -2.72 -5.32 -9.96
CA GLU A 18 -3.05 -4.80 -11.30
C GLU A 18 -3.44 -5.93 -12.26
N HIS A 19 -2.73 -7.05 -12.21
CA HIS A 19 -3.05 -8.22 -13.03
C HIS A 19 -4.42 -8.81 -12.67
N LEU A 20 -4.73 -8.98 -11.38
CA LEU A 20 -6.02 -9.49 -10.93
C LEU A 20 -7.17 -8.57 -11.33
N VAL A 21 -6.99 -7.25 -11.20
CA VAL A 21 -7.98 -6.26 -11.65
C VAL A 21 -8.21 -6.39 -13.15
N ALA A 22 -7.14 -6.44 -13.96
CA ALA A 22 -7.26 -6.61 -15.40
C ALA A 22 -8.01 -7.91 -15.77
N GLN A 23 -7.73 -9.03 -15.06
CA GLN A 23 -8.44 -10.29 -15.27
C GLN A 23 -9.93 -10.18 -14.95
N LEU A 24 -10.29 -9.52 -13.84
CA LEU A 24 -11.68 -9.28 -13.45
C LEU A 24 -12.41 -8.40 -14.47
N GLU A 25 -11.74 -7.36 -14.99
CA GLU A 25 -12.29 -6.46 -16.00
C GLU A 25 -12.52 -7.13 -17.36
N THR A 26 -11.74 -8.16 -17.70
CA THR A 26 -11.97 -8.91 -18.95
C THR A 26 -13.29 -9.67 -18.98
N GLY A 27 -13.89 -9.95 -17.82
CA GLY A 27 -15.18 -10.67 -17.72
C GLY A 27 -15.14 -12.14 -18.16
N ASN A 28 -13.96 -12.71 -18.41
CA ASN A 28 -13.79 -14.09 -18.90
C ASN A 28 -13.69 -15.14 -17.78
N LEU A 29 -13.77 -14.72 -16.51
CA LEU A 29 -13.67 -15.60 -15.36
C LEU A 29 -15.02 -16.26 -15.05
N SER A 30 -14.97 -17.51 -14.61
CA SER A 30 -16.14 -18.14 -13.99
C SER A 30 -16.48 -17.43 -12.67
N LEU A 31 -17.72 -17.57 -12.18
CA LEU A 31 -18.12 -16.98 -10.90
C LEU A 31 -17.19 -17.39 -9.75
N GLU A 32 -16.81 -18.67 -9.70
CA GLU A 32 -15.91 -19.19 -8.66
C GLU A 32 -14.52 -18.55 -8.77
N ASP A 33 -13.99 -18.39 -9.98
CA ASP A 33 -12.69 -17.76 -10.21
C ASP A 33 -12.73 -16.25 -9.94
N SER A 34 -13.84 -15.58 -10.25
CA SER A 34 -14.05 -14.18 -9.90
C SER A 34 -14.03 -13.96 -8.39
N ILE A 35 -14.64 -14.86 -7.61
CA ILE A 35 -14.62 -14.80 -6.14
C ILE A 35 -13.19 -14.99 -5.63
N LYS A 36 -12.46 -15.99 -6.13
CA LYS A 36 -11.06 -16.23 -5.74
C LYS A 36 -10.16 -15.04 -6.07
N ALA A 37 -10.28 -14.50 -7.28
CA ALA A 37 -9.50 -13.34 -7.71
C ALA A 37 -9.79 -12.11 -6.86
N TYR A 38 -11.05 -11.91 -6.46
CA TYR A 38 -11.44 -10.83 -5.55
C TYR A 38 -10.83 -11.01 -4.14
N GLU A 39 -10.97 -12.20 -3.54
CA GLU A 39 -10.39 -12.50 -2.22
C GLU A 39 -8.87 -12.28 -2.20
N GLU A 40 -8.19 -12.72 -3.26
CA GLU A 40 -6.76 -12.50 -3.41
C GLU A 40 -6.42 -11.02 -3.56
N GLY A 41 -7.15 -10.28 -4.38
CA GLY A 41 -6.98 -8.84 -4.56
C GLY A 41 -7.13 -8.07 -3.24
N VAL A 42 -8.15 -8.40 -2.44
CA VAL A 42 -8.37 -7.80 -1.11
C VAL A 42 -7.18 -8.06 -0.19
N LYS A 43 -6.67 -9.29 -0.17
CA LYS A 43 -5.51 -9.65 0.67
C LYS A 43 -4.26 -8.89 0.27
N ILE A 44 -4.00 -8.76 -1.04
CA ILE A 44 -2.86 -7.99 -1.55
C ILE A 44 -2.99 -6.52 -1.18
N ALA A 45 -4.17 -5.91 -1.37
CA ALA A 45 -4.42 -4.52 -1.03
C ALA A 45 -4.18 -4.24 0.48
N GLN A 46 -4.62 -5.15 1.35
CA GLN A 46 -4.37 -5.05 2.80
C GLN A 46 -2.88 -5.09 3.13
N ASN A 47 -2.13 -5.99 2.50
CA ASN A 47 -0.68 -6.06 2.70
C ASN A 47 0.03 -4.79 2.22
N CYS A 48 -0.33 -4.26 1.06
CA CYS A 48 0.20 -3.00 0.53
C CYS A 48 -0.05 -1.84 1.51
N GLN A 49 -1.27 -1.74 2.05
CA GLN A 49 -1.61 -0.72 3.04
C GLN A 49 -0.78 -0.86 4.32
N MET A 50 -0.55 -2.09 4.80
CA MET A 50 0.29 -2.34 5.96
C MET A 50 1.75 -1.95 5.71
N THR A 51 2.29 -2.27 4.53
CA THR A 51 3.65 -1.87 4.13
C THR A 51 3.81 -0.35 4.10
N LEU A 52 2.84 0.37 3.51
CA LEU A 52 2.84 1.83 3.47
C LEU A 52 2.79 2.43 4.88
N LYS A 53 1.90 1.93 5.74
CA LYS A 53 1.79 2.38 7.14
C LYS A 53 3.11 2.20 7.91
N ASN A 54 3.78 1.06 7.73
CA ASN A 54 5.07 0.80 8.36
C ASN A 54 6.16 1.76 7.85
N ALA A 55 6.14 2.07 6.55
CA ALA A 55 7.06 3.04 5.96
C ALA A 55 6.81 4.47 6.51
N GLU A 56 5.55 4.91 6.58
CA GLU A 56 5.17 6.20 7.17
C GLU A 56 5.62 6.32 8.63
N GLN A 57 5.39 5.29 9.45
CA GLN A 57 5.84 5.27 10.84
C GLN A 57 7.36 5.37 10.96
N LYS A 58 8.11 4.69 10.08
CA LYS A 58 9.57 4.77 10.07
C LYS A 58 10.05 6.18 9.71
N VAL A 59 9.43 6.82 8.72
CA VAL A 59 9.71 8.22 8.37
C VAL A 59 9.40 9.14 9.54
N GLU A 60 8.25 9.00 10.18
CA GLU A 60 7.85 9.81 11.33
C GLU A 60 8.85 9.71 12.49
N ILE A 61 9.34 8.50 12.81
CA ILE A 61 10.34 8.29 13.86
C ILE A 61 11.67 8.95 13.49
N LEU A 62 12.14 8.81 12.25
CA LEU A 62 13.39 9.42 11.78
C LEU A 62 13.32 10.95 11.81
N THR A 63 12.19 11.53 11.39
CA THR A 63 11.97 12.98 11.47
C THR A 63 11.92 13.48 12.92
N LYS A 64 11.28 12.74 13.83
CA LYS A 64 11.22 13.08 15.27
C LYS A 64 12.57 13.02 15.98
N GLN A 65 13.51 12.22 15.51
CA GLN A 65 14.86 12.12 16.08
C GLN A 65 15.79 13.24 15.58
N GLY A 66 15.42 13.94 14.50
CA GLY A 66 16.23 14.99 13.88
C GLY A 66 15.95 16.42 14.36
N GLU A 67 14.71 16.76 14.75
CA GLU A 67 14.33 18.12 15.17
C GLU A 67 13.22 18.10 16.25
N GLU A 68 13.36 18.96 17.28
CA GLU A 68 12.31 19.29 18.24
C GLU A 68 11.03 19.73 17.50
N LEU A 69 9.96 18.93 17.57
CA LEU A 69 8.74 19.19 16.83
C LEU A 69 8.00 20.44 17.34
N VAL A 70 7.99 21.50 16.54
CA VAL A 70 6.83 22.40 16.47
C VAL A 70 5.79 21.71 15.59
N LYS A 71 4.77 21.12 16.21
CA LYS A 71 3.54 20.78 15.47
C LYS A 71 2.93 22.10 14.99
N GLN A 72 3.03 22.41 13.71
CA GLN A 72 2.05 23.29 13.09
C GLN A 72 0.93 22.39 12.56
N ASP A 73 -0.17 22.38 13.31
CA ASP A 73 -1.45 21.96 12.76
C ASP A 73 -1.73 22.85 11.55
N PHE A 74 -1.73 22.27 10.35
CA PHE A 74 -2.23 22.96 9.16
C PHE A 74 -3.74 23.15 9.33
N ASN A 75 -4.11 24.22 10.03
CA ASN A 75 -5.49 24.63 10.16
C ASN A 75 -5.92 25.21 8.81
N SER A 76 -6.82 24.52 8.12
CA SER A 76 -7.31 24.88 6.79
C SER A 76 -8.29 26.07 6.83
N LYS A 77 -7.91 27.17 7.50
CA LYS A 77 -8.74 28.38 7.64
C LYS A 77 -8.12 29.66 7.08
N ASP A 78 -6.97 29.57 6.42
CA ASP A 78 -6.30 30.71 5.79
C ASP A 78 -6.33 30.65 4.24
N ILE A 79 -7.52 30.44 3.66
CA ILE A 79 -7.85 30.82 2.29
C ILE A 79 -9.16 31.61 2.29
#